data_AF-A0A255DMV3-F1
#
_entry.id   AF-A0A255DMV3-F1
#
_cell.length_a   1.000
_cell.length_b   1.000
_cell.length_c   1.000
_cell.angle_alpha   90.00
_cell.angle_beta   90.00
_cell.angle_gamma   90.00
#
_symmetry.space_group_name_H-M   'P 1'
#
loop_
_entity.id
_entity.type
_entity.pdbx_description
1 polymer ?
#
loop_
_entity_poly.entity_id
_entity_poly.type
_entity_poly.pdbx_seq_one_letter_code
_entity_poly.pdbx_strand_id
1 'polypeptide(L)'
;MAAKIAPTVTFEFEFVNVDGEEDIRELTMRSARLIPNEVFRQSRGNSTEATWLLLEWGMDADTLAWWDSIPNSVNMDPLMAAWQKASEVDIPKSEVSSEQ
;
A
#
# COMPACT_ATOMS: atom_id res chain seq x y z
N MET A 1 -0.59 21.11 -14.40
CA MET A 1 0.31 20.58 -13.37
C MET A 1 0.63 19.15 -13.76
N ALA A 2 1.89 18.81 -14.01
CA ALA A 2 2.27 17.41 -14.23
C ALA A 2 1.99 16.66 -12.92
N ALA A 3 1.08 15.69 -12.94
CA ALA A 3 0.89 14.78 -11.83
C ALA A 3 2.22 14.04 -11.66
N LYS A 4 3.01 14.43 -10.65
CA LYS A 4 4.16 13.62 -10.23
C LYS A 4 3.59 12.27 -9.83
N ILE A 5 3.89 11.25 -10.61
CA ILE A 5 3.59 9.86 -10.27
C ILE A 5 4.25 9.64 -8.91
N ALA A 6 3.45 9.33 -7.89
CA ALA A 6 4.00 9.10 -6.56
C ALA A 6 4.97 7.91 -6.65
N PRO A 7 6.18 7.99 -6.05
CA PRO A 7 7.10 6.87 -6.01
C PRO A 7 6.40 5.64 -5.42
N THR A 8 6.63 4.51 -6.08
CA THR A 8 6.13 3.21 -5.67
C THR A 8 7.19 2.47 -4.86
N VAL A 9 6.74 1.55 -4.02
CA VAL A 9 7.54 0.61 -3.25
C VAL A 9 7.09 -0.80 -3.56
N THR A 10 8.03 -1.73 -3.53
CA THR A 10 7.78 -3.15 -3.81
C THR A 10 8.06 -3.97 -2.57
N PHE A 11 7.18 -4.92 -2.24
CA PHE A 11 7.36 -5.81 -1.09
C PHE A 11 6.66 -7.15 -1.28
N GLU A 12 7.18 -8.17 -0.61
CA GLU A 12 6.53 -9.49 -0.53
C GLU A 12 5.42 -9.46 0.51
N PHE A 13 4.26 -9.99 0.13
CA PHE A 13 3.10 -10.16 0.98
C PHE A 13 2.71 -11.63 1.04
N GLU A 14 2.80 -12.19 2.24
CA GLU A 14 2.39 -13.56 2.54
C GLU A 14 0.90 -13.56 2.95
N PHE A 15 0.10 -14.41 2.33
CA PHE A 15 -1.32 -14.56 2.63
C PHE A 15 -1.78 -16.01 2.51
N VAL A 16 -2.92 -16.33 3.12
CA VAL A 16 -3.56 -17.64 2.97
C VAL A 16 -4.61 -17.55 1.86
N ASN A 17 -4.46 -18.39 0.83
CA ASN A 17 -5.35 -18.40 -0.32
C ASN A 17 -6.70 -19.10 -0.04
N VAL A 18 -7.58 -19.16 -1.04
CA VAL A 18 -8.91 -19.81 -0.96
C VAL A 18 -8.85 -21.29 -0.58
N ASP A 19 -7.73 -21.95 -0.88
CA ASP A 19 -7.51 -23.38 -0.65
C ASP A 19 -6.89 -23.64 0.74
N GLY A 20 -6.62 -22.57 1.51
CA GLY A 20 -6.00 -22.65 2.84
C GLY A 20 -4.49 -22.80 2.81
N GLU A 21 -3.85 -22.57 1.66
CA GLU A 21 -2.40 -22.63 1.49
C GLU A 21 -1.75 -21.25 1.66
N GLU A 22 -0.56 -21.22 2.24
CA GLU A 22 0.27 -20.01 2.30
C GLU A 22 0.85 -19.72 0.90
N ASP A 23 0.63 -18.50 0.44
CA ASP A 23 1.13 -17.99 -0.84
C ASP A 23 1.84 -16.65 -0.60
N ILE A 24 2.85 -16.37 -1.43
CA ILE A 24 3.68 -15.16 -1.32
C ILE A 24 3.62 -14.42 -2.65
N ARG A 25 3.23 -13.15 -2.60
CA ARG A 25 3.16 -12.31 -3.78
C ARG A 25 3.95 -11.03 -3.61
N GLU A 26 4.71 -10.68 -4.64
CA GLU A 26 5.32 -9.36 -4.75
C GLU A 26 4.25 -8.33 -5.16
N LEU A 27 4.11 -7.28 -4.37
CA LEU A 27 3.17 -6.18 -4.59
C LEU A 27 3.92 -4.89 -4.84
N THR A 28 3.48 -4.12 -5.85
CA THR A 28 3.96 -2.76 -6.10
C THR A 28 2.85 -1.78 -5.73
N MET A 29 3.12 -0.93 -4.74
CA MET A 29 2.16 0.06 -4.24
C MET A 29 2.80 1.45 -4.18
N ARG A 30 2.01 2.51 -4.32
CA ARG A 30 2.47 3.87 -4.03
C ARG A 30 2.93 3.98 -2.57
N SER A 31 3.98 4.75 -2.30
CA SER A 31 4.48 4.91 -0.93
C SER A 31 3.40 5.46 0.01
N ALA A 32 3.15 4.76 1.11
CA ALA A 32 2.22 5.17 2.17
C ALA A 32 2.62 6.53 2.80
N ARG A 33 3.89 6.95 2.71
CA ARG A 33 4.32 8.27 3.18
C ARG A 33 3.74 9.43 2.37
N LEU A 34 3.22 9.15 1.18
CA LEU A 34 2.73 10.15 0.25
C LEU A 34 1.22 10.11 0.08
N ILE A 35 0.50 9.44 0.99
CA ILE A 35 -0.96 9.41 0.98
C ILE A 35 -1.47 10.86 1.10
N PRO A 36 -2.27 11.36 0.15
CA PRO A 36 -2.86 12.68 0.22
C PRO A 36 -3.84 12.81 1.39
N ASN A 37 -3.86 13.98 2.02
CA ASN A 37 -4.82 14.28 3.09
C ASN A 37 -6.28 14.12 2.64
N GLU A 38 -6.54 14.33 1.35
CA GLU A 38 -7.85 14.15 0.72
C GLU A 38 -8.37 12.72 0.85
N VAL A 39 -7.49 11.70 0.83
CA VAL A 39 -7.88 10.29 1.01
C VAL A 39 -8.45 10.07 2.41
N PHE A 40 -7.80 10.64 3.43
CA PHE A 40 -8.27 10.56 4.82
C PHE A 40 -9.50 11.43 5.10
N ARG A 41 -9.66 12.55 4.39
CA ARG A 41 -10.82 13.44 4.57
C ARG A 41 -12.11 12.83 4.04
N GLN A 42 -12.04 12.05 2.96
CA GLN A 42 -13.20 11.43 2.32
C GLN A 42 -13.86 10.36 3.20
N SER A 43 -13.07 9.64 3.98
CA SER A 43 -13.50 8.54 4.85
C SER A 43 -13.58 8.92 6.33
N ARG A 44 -13.68 10.23 6.64
CA ARG A 44 -13.62 10.73 8.01
C ARG A 44 -14.77 10.15 8.85
N GLY A 45 -14.43 9.28 9.79
CA GLY A 45 -15.39 8.63 10.70
C GLY A 45 -15.82 7.22 10.29
N ASN A 46 -15.30 6.69 9.17
CA ASN A 46 -15.51 5.32 8.73
C ASN A 46 -14.16 4.66 8.42
N SER A 47 -13.63 3.90 9.38
CA SER A 47 -12.32 3.26 9.25
C SER A 47 -12.28 2.23 8.13
N THR A 48 -13.38 1.50 7.90
CA THR A 48 -13.46 0.50 6.82
C THR A 48 -13.35 1.17 5.45
N GLU A 49 -14.10 2.25 5.23
CA GLU A 49 -14.02 3.03 3.99
C GLU A 49 -12.67 3.72 3.82
N ALA A 50 -12.04 4.14 4.92
CA ALA A 50 -10.68 4.69 4.88
C ALA A 50 -9.68 3.66 4.36
N THR A 51 -9.76 2.42 4.83
CA THR A 51 -8.87 1.36 4.37
C THR A 51 -9.06 1.08 2.88
N TRP A 52 -10.29 1.01 2.38
CA TRP A 52 -10.55 0.79 0.96
C TRP A 52 -10.00 1.93 0.08
N LEU A 53 -10.25 3.18 0.44
CA LEU A 53 -9.72 4.33 -0.31
C LEU A 53 -8.19 4.36 -0.31
N LEU A 54 -7.54 3.89 0.77
CA LEU A 54 -6.10 3.76 0.83
C LEU A 54 -5.58 2.69 -0.13
N LEU A 55 -6.24 1.54 -0.22
CA LEU A 55 -5.87 0.48 -1.14
C LEU A 55 -6.07 0.90 -2.60
N GLU A 56 -7.23 1.48 -2.93
CA GLU A 56 -7.51 2.01 -4.28
C GLU A 56 -6.52 3.09 -4.70
N TRP A 57 -6.06 3.91 -3.75
CA TRP A 57 -5.02 4.90 -4.03
C TRP A 57 -3.64 4.27 -4.18
N GLY A 58 -3.32 3.26 -3.36
CA GLY A 58 -2.02 2.64 -3.24
C GLY A 58 -1.70 1.64 -4.34
N MET A 59 -2.68 0.81 -4.74
CA MET A 59 -2.53 -0.25 -5.73
C MET A 59 -2.70 0.27 -7.16
N ASP A 60 -2.09 -0.42 -8.11
CA ASP A 60 -2.48 -0.30 -9.51
C ASP A 60 -3.72 -1.15 -9.82
N ALA A 61 -4.27 -1.01 -11.03
CA ALA A 61 -5.51 -1.68 -11.41
C ALA A 61 -5.40 -3.21 -11.40
N ASP A 62 -4.24 -3.75 -11.77
CA ASP A 62 -4.02 -5.20 -11.83
C ASP A 62 -3.89 -5.80 -10.42
N THR A 63 -3.21 -5.11 -9.52
CA THR A 63 -3.09 -5.50 -8.11
C THR A 63 -4.43 -5.38 -7.39
N LEU A 64 -5.19 -4.32 -7.66
CA LEU A 64 -6.54 -4.15 -7.10
C LEU A 64 -7.49 -5.26 -7.57
N ALA A 65 -7.49 -5.58 -8.88
CA ALA A 65 -8.32 -6.65 -9.43
C ALA A 65 -7.97 -8.02 -8.83
N TRP A 66 -6.68 -8.26 -8.57
CA TRP A 66 -6.28 -9.45 -7.83
C TRP A 66 -6.78 -9.40 -6.38
N TRP A 67 -6.59 -8.29 -5.67
CA TRP A 67 -7.04 -8.13 -4.29
C TRP A 67 -8.55 -8.40 -4.13
N ASP A 68 -9.35 -7.90 -5.07
CA ASP A 68 -10.81 -8.12 -5.12
C ASP A 68 -11.20 -9.60 -5.37
N SER A 69 -10.28 -10.41 -5.90
CA SER A 69 -10.49 -11.84 -6.11
C SER A 69 -10.20 -12.70 -4.88
N ILE A 70 -9.56 -12.11 -3.87
CA ILE A 70 -9.21 -12.79 -2.62
C ILE A 70 -10.44 -12.79 -1.69
N PRO A 71 -10.68 -13.84 -0.90
CA PRO A 71 -11.72 -13.82 0.12
C PRO A 71 -11.57 -12.65 1.08
N ASN A 72 -12.70 -12.03 1.43
CA ASN A 72 -12.79 -10.98 2.46
C ASN A 72 -12.31 -11.40 3.87
N SER A 73 -11.92 -12.67 4.04
CA SER A 73 -11.32 -13.20 5.27
C SER A 73 -9.81 -12.96 5.37
N VAL A 74 -9.15 -12.47 4.30
CA VAL A 74 -7.72 -12.15 4.37
C VAL A 74 -7.51 -10.93 5.27
N ASN A 75 -6.64 -11.10 6.27
CA ASN A 75 -6.35 -10.07 7.24
C ASN A 75 -5.62 -8.90 6.55
N MET A 76 -6.14 -7.69 6.73
CA MET A 76 -5.58 -6.47 6.15
C MET A 76 -4.40 -5.93 6.97
N ASP A 77 -4.30 -6.28 8.25
CA ASP A 77 -3.26 -5.75 9.14
C ASP A 77 -1.83 -6.10 8.67
N PRO A 78 -1.54 -7.35 8.24
CA PRO A 78 -0.22 -7.70 7.70
C PRO A 78 0.11 -6.95 6.41
N LEU A 79 -0.89 -6.74 5.53
CA LEU A 79 -0.70 -5.94 4.31
C LEU A 79 -0.32 -4.50 4.66
N MET A 80 -1.08 -3.87 5.55
CA MET A 80 -0.84 -2.49 5.96
C MET A 80 0.52 -2.33 6.65
N ALA A 81 0.92 -3.29 7.49
CA ALA A 81 2.23 -3.29 8.13
C ALA A 81 3.39 -3.47 7.13
N ALA A 82 3.27 -4.40 6.19
CA ALA A 82 4.26 -4.61 5.13
C ALA A 82 4.39 -3.39 4.22
N TRP A 83 3.26 -2.80 3.83
CA TRP A 83 3.22 -1.60 3.01
C TRP A 83 3.85 -0.38 3.72
N GLN A 84 3.55 -0.17 5.01
CA GLN A 84 4.18 0.88 5.81
C GLN A 84 5.69 0.68 5.91
N LYS A 85 6.14 -0.54 6.23
CA LYS A 85 7.56 -0.88 6.35
C LYS A 85 8.31 -0.64 5.03
N ALA A 86 7.76 -1.09 3.90
CA ALA A 86 8.35 -0.85 2.59
C ALA A 86 8.42 0.65 2.27
N SER A 87 7.34 1.37 2.57
CA SER A 87 7.26 2.83 2.39
C SER A 87 8.23 3.61 3.26
N GLU A 88 8.68 3.04 4.38
CA GLU A 88 9.65 3.66 5.25
C GLU A 88 11.10 3.54 4.78
N VAL A 89 11.40 2.46 4.06
CA VAL A 89 12.75 2.08 3.61
C VAL A 89 13.07 2.65 2.22
N ASP A 90 12.09 2.73 1.31
CA ASP A 90 12.31 2.99 -0.12
C ASP A 90 12.20 4.45 -0.59
N ILE A 91 11.95 5.40 0.32
CA ILE A 91 12.25 6.80 -0.02
C ILE A 91 13.73 6.96 0.25
N PRO A 92 14.61 7.02 -0.79
CA PRO A 92 15.99 7.38 -0.55
C PRO A 92 15.95 8.66 0.26
N LYS A 93 16.56 8.65 1.45
CA LYS A 93 17.01 9.88 2.09
C LYS A 93 17.81 10.58 1.00
N SER A 94 17.20 11.52 0.28
CA SER A 94 17.93 12.42 -0.58
C SER A 94 19.05 12.93 0.29
N GLU A 95 20.28 12.67 -0.16
CA GLU A 95 21.52 12.99 0.51
C GLU A 95 21.36 14.33 1.22
N VAL A 96 21.21 14.30 2.54
CA VAL A 96 21.59 15.46 3.33
C VAL A 96 23.11 15.42 3.25
N SER A 97 23.64 16.08 2.23
CA SER A 97 25.06 16.40 2.13
C SER A 97 25.42 17.13 3.41
N SER A 98 25.98 16.39 4.36
CA SER A 98 26.70 16.94 5.49
C SER A 98 28.17 16.95 5.10
N GLU A 99 28.51 17.83 4.15
CA GLU A 99 29.82 18.47 4.20
C GLU A 99 29.77 19.49 5.34
N GLN A 100 30.27 19.08 6.50
CA GLN A 100 30.84 19.99 7.51
C GLN A 100 32.30 19.60 7.74
#